data_AF-A0A7V4MEW2-F1
#
_entry.id   AF-A0A7V4MEW2-F1
#
_cell.length_a   1.000
_cell.length_b   1.000
_cell.length_c   1.000
_cell.angle_alpha   90.00
_cell.angle_beta   90.00
_cell.angle_gamma   90.00
#
_symmetry.space_group_name_H-M   'P 1'
#
loop_
_entity.id
_entity.type
_entity.pdbx_description
1 polymer ?
#
loop_
_entity_poly.entity_id
_entity_poly.type
_entity_poly.pdbx_seq_one_letter_code
_entity_poly.pdbx_strand_id
1 'polypeptide(L)' 'MSRSAGFFIRIFRFYRDGFRNLSDWGRNVWIIILIKLFVIFFLLRLLFFPDLLKKNFSSDPERGDYIRDHLINNR' A
#
# COMPACT_ATOMS: atom_id res chain seq x y z
N MET A 1 -22.68 21.43 21.59
CA MET A 1 -21.91 20.22 21.24
C MET A 1 -20.89 20.56 20.15
N SER A 2 -19.61 20.77 20.48
CA SER A 2 -18.48 20.79 19.51
C SER A 2 -17.13 20.88 20.26
N ARG A 3 -16.85 19.93 21.17
CA ARG A 3 -15.53 19.87 21.84
C ARG A 3 -14.53 18.98 21.09
N SER A 4 -15.03 18.00 20.34
CA SER A 4 -14.23 17.02 19.59
C SER A 4 -13.66 17.57 18.28
N ALA A 5 -14.42 18.40 17.54
CA ALA A 5 -13.93 19.00 16.29
C ALA A 5 -12.67 19.88 16.53
N GLY A 6 -12.65 20.62 17.65
CA GLY A 6 -11.50 21.44 18.03
C GLY A 6 -10.23 20.64 18.30
N PHE A 7 -10.35 19.42 18.84
CA PHE A 7 -9.21 18.55 19.14
C PHE A 7 -8.54 18.04 17.87
N PHE A 8 -9.31 17.52 16.91
CA PHE A 8 -8.77 17.11 15.60
C PHE A 8 -8.12 18.28 14.85
N ILE A 9 -8.74 19.46 14.87
CA ILE A 9 -8.19 20.67 14.26
C ILE A 9 -6.87 21.08 14.94
N ARG A 10 -6.77 20.93 16.26
CA ARG A 10 -5.53 21.25 17.00
C ARG A 10 -4.40 20.27 16.68
N ILE A 11 -4.70 18.97 16.58
CA ILE A 11 -3.72 17.96 16.16
C ILE A 11 -3.25 18.23 14.73
N PHE A 12 -4.19 18.43 13.79
CA PHE A 12 -3.85 18.70 12.40
C PHE A 12 -2.95 19.94 12.26
N ARG A 13 -3.30 21.03 12.95
CA ARG A 13 -2.50 22.26 12.96
C ARG A 13 -1.12 22.03 13.58
N PHE A 14 -1.01 21.28 14.67
CA PHE A 14 0.28 20.94 15.27
C PHE A 14 1.19 20.17 14.30
N TYR A 15 0.65 19.15 13.61
CA TYR A 15 1.41 18.40 12.59
C TYR A 15 1.82 19.28 11.41
N ARG A 16 0.89 20.12 10.92
CA ARG A 16 1.16 21.05 9.82
C ARG A 16 2.22 22.09 10.19
N ASP A 17 2.12 22.66 11.39
CA ASP A 17 3.04 23.70 11.88
C ASP A 17 4.42 23.08 12.18
N GLY A 18 4.47 21.89 12.77
CA GLY A 18 5.70 21.13 12.95
C GLY A 18 6.40 20.83 11.63
N PHE A 19 5.65 20.39 10.62
CA PHE A 19 6.20 20.12 9.28
C PHE A 19 6.68 21.38 8.56
N ARG A 20 6.00 22.51 8.75
CA ARG A 20 6.40 23.81 8.19
C ARG A 20 7.63 24.39 8.85
N ASN A 21 7.79 24.18 10.16
CA ASN A 21 8.93 24.64 10.94
C ASN A 21 10.14 23.68 10.88
N LEU A 22 10.08 22.61 10.08
CA LEU A 22 11.26 21.79 9.81
C LEU A 22 12.31 22.65 9.10
N SER A 23 13.56 22.54 9.58
CA SER A 23 14.72 23.12 8.89
C SER A 23 14.83 22.56 7.47
N ASP A 24 15.51 23.29 6.59
CA ASP A 24 15.68 22.88 5.18
C ASP A 24 16.29 21.47 5.06
N TRP A 25 17.15 21.10 6.01
CA TRP A 25 17.68 19.75 6.14
C TRP A 25 16.59 18.69 6.39
N GLY A 26 15.68 18.93 7.36
CA GLY A 26 14.60 18.01 7.69
C GLY A 26 13.58 17.86 6.56
N ARG A 27 13.27 18.95 5.85
CA ARG A 27 12.38 18.94 4.68
C ARG A 27 12.95 18.07 3.56
N ASN A 28 14.25 18.21 3.27
CA ASN A 28 14.93 17.42 2.24
C ASN A 28 14.94 15.93 2.58
N VAL A 29 15.24 15.58 3.83
CA VAL A 29 15.19 14.18 4.30
C VAL A 29 13.79 13.60 4.15
N TRP A 30 12.75 14.38 4.47
CA TRP A 30 11.37 13.91 4.34
C TRP A 30 10.97 13.62 2.89
N ILE A 31 11.40 14.48 1.96
CA ILE A 31 11.22 14.24 0.52
C ILE A 31 11.94 12.95 0.09
N ILE A 32 13.18 12.73 0.55
CA ILE A 32 13.94 11.51 0.25
C ILE A 32 13.21 10.26 0.78
N ILE A 33 12.66 10.32 2.00
CA ILE A 33 11.87 9.22 2.58
C ILE A 33 10.62 8.95 1.73
N LEU A 34 9.88 9.99 1.34
CA LEU A 34 8.68 9.84 0.52
C LEU A 34 9.00 9.21 -0.85
N ILE A 35 10.08 9.65 -1.50
CA ILE A 35 10.56 9.06 -2.75
C ILE A 35 10.94 7.59 -2.55
N LYS A 36 11.71 7.27 -1.50
CA LYS A 36 12.09 5.87 -1.20
C LYS A 36 10.86 5.00 -0.98
N LEU A 37 9.89 5.47 -0.21
CA LEU A 37 8.63 4.74 0.04
C LEU A 37 7.87 4.50 -1.26
N PHE A 38 7.79 5.50 -2.14
CA PHE A 38 7.17 5.36 -3.45
C PHE A 38 7.88 4.32 -4.33
N VAL A 39 9.22 4.38 -4.39
CA VAL A 39 10.04 3.43 -5.15
C VAL A 39 9.91 2.01 -4.61
N ILE A 40 10.00 1.82 -3.29
CA ILE A 40 9.83 0.49 -2.66
C ILE A 40 8.41 -0.03 -2.93
N PHE A 41 7.38 0.81 -2.76
CA PHE A 41 6.02 0.41 -3.07
C PHE A 41 5.86 0.00 -4.54
N PHE A 42 6.45 0.75 -5.47
CA PHE A 42 6.39 0.43 -6.90
C PHE A 42 7.17 -0.83 -7.25
N LEU A 43 8.36 -1.04 -6.69
CA LEU A 43 9.17 -2.24 -6.89
C LEU A 43 8.47 -3.48 -6.30
N LEU A 44 7.99 -3.40 -5.06
CA LEU A 44 7.18 -4.46 -4.46
C LEU A 44 5.92 -4.69 -5.30
N ARG A 45 5.25 -3.65 -5.78
CA ARG A 45 4.08 -3.82 -6.64
C ARG A 45 4.45 -4.52 -7.95
N LEU A 46 5.53 -4.12 -8.60
CA LEU A 46 5.95 -4.68 -9.89
C LEU A 46 6.47 -6.11 -9.78
N LEU A 47 7.06 -6.48 -8.64
CA LEU A 47 7.60 -7.82 -8.37
C LEU A 47 6.58 -8.78 -7.73
N PHE A 48 5.66 -8.30 -6.90
CA PHE A 48 4.67 -9.14 -6.21
C PHE A 48 3.34 -9.27 -6.97
N PHE A 49 3.00 -8.34 -7.87
CA PHE A 49 1.79 -8.43 -8.68
C PHE A 49 1.94 -8.94 -10.14
N PRO A 50 3.12 -9.28 -10.71
CA PRO A 50 3.18 -9.86 -12.04
C PRO A 50 2.60 -11.28 -12.05
N ASP A 51 2.86 -12.09 -11.01
CA ASP A 51 2.37 -13.48 -10.92
C ASP A 51 0.91 -13.61 -10.43
N LEU A 52 0.34 -12.55 -9.84
CA LEU A 52 -1.08 -12.51 -9.48
C LEU A 52 -1.98 -12.27 -10.71
N LEU A 53 -1.46 -11.60 -11.74
CA LEU A 53 -2.20 -11.28 -12.98
C LEU A 53 -1.73 -12.11 -14.19
N LYS A 54 -0.47 -12.59 -14.20
CA LYS A 54 0.04 -13.57 -15.18
C LYS A 54 0.03 -14.98 -14.65
N LYS A 55 -0.96 -15.36 -13.86
CA LYS A 55 -1.24 -16.79 -13.70
C LYS A 55 -1.74 -17.28 -15.06
N ASN A 56 -0.82 -17.90 -15.80
CA ASN A 56 -1.02 -18.45 -17.14
C ASN A 56 -2.30 -19.27 -17.24
N PHE A 57 -3.33 -18.69 -17.84
CA PHE A 57 -4.57 -19.35 -18.17
C PHE A 57 -5.09 -18.75 -19.46
N SER A 58 -4.92 -19.51 -20.54
CA SER A 58 -5.69 -19.30 -21.76
C SER A 58 -7.20 -19.59 -21.56
N SER A 59 -7.61 -20.06 -20.37
CA SER A 59 -9.00 -20.38 -20.00
C SER A 59 -9.14 -20.44 -18.46
N ASP A 60 -9.65 -19.37 -17.83
CA ASP A 60 -10.02 -19.35 -16.39
C ASP A 60 -11.00 -20.46 -15.93
N PRO A 61 -11.87 -21.06 -16.77
CA PRO A 61 -12.77 -22.12 -16.31
C PRO A 61 -12.09 -23.46 -16.02
N GLU A 62 -10.99 -23.82 -16.71
CA GLU A 62 -10.51 -25.21 -16.74
C GLU A 62 -9.66 -25.64 -15.52
N ARG A 63 -8.88 -24.76 -14.87
CA ARG A 63 -8.19 -25.20 -13.62
C ARG A 63 -9.08 -25.19 -12.39
N GLY A 64 -10.23 -24.50 -12.43
CA GLY A 64 -11.20 -24.61 -11.33
C GLY A 64 -11.62 -26.06 -11.13
N ASP A 65 -11.84 -26.76 -12.25
CA ASP A 65 -12.28 -28.15 -12.24
C ASP A 65 -11.14 -29.13 -11.97
N TYR A 66 -9.91 -28.88 -12.48
CA TYR A 66 -8.74 -29.70 -12.18
C TYR A 66 -8.34 -29.68 -10.68
N ILE A 67 -8.42 -28.51 -10.04
CA ILE A 67 -8.09 -28.37 -8.60
C ILE A 67 -9.19 -28.98 -7.73
N ARG A 68 -10.46 -28.86 -8.14
CA ARG A 68 -11.57 -29.54 -7.48
C ARG A 68 -11.38 -31.05 -7.51
N ASP A 69 -11.02 -31.61 -8.66
CA ASP A 69 -10.89 -33.05 -8.80
C ASP A 69 -9.70 -33.61 -7.99
N HIS A 70 -8.58 -32.89 -7.94
CA HIS A 70 -7.39 -33.35 -7.22
C HIS A 70 -7.36 -33.07 -5.71
N LEU A 71 -8.04 -32.03 -5.21
CA LEU A 71 -8.03 -31.69 -3.76
C LEU A 71 -9.26 -32.20 -3.00
N ILE A 72 -10.40 -32.37 -3.67
CA ILE A 72 -11.65 -32.81 -3.01
C ILE A 72 -11.78 -34.34 -3.05
N ASN A 73 -11.22 -35.02 -4.05
CA ASN A 73 -11.47 -36.44 -4.29
C ASN A 73 -10.37 -37.39 -3.79
N ASN A 74 -9.39 -36.91 -3.01
CA ASN A 74 -8.41 -37.79 -2.39
C ASN A 74 -8.96 -38.34 -1.05
N ARG A 75 -9.72 -39.44 -1.13
CA ARG A 75 -10.05 -40.33 -0.01
C ARG A 75 -9.23 -41.61 -0.11
#